data_AF-A0A7Y3TUJ0-F1
#
_entry.id   AF-A0A7Y3TUJ0-F1
#
_cell.length_a   1.000
_cell.length_b   1.000
_cell.length_c   1.000
_cell.angle_alpha   90.00
_cell.angle_beta   90.00
_cell.angle_gamma   90.00
#
_symmetry.space_group_name_H-M   'P 1'
#
loop_
_entity.id
_entity.type
_entity.pdbx_description
1 polymer ?
#
loop_
_entity_poly.entity_id
_entity_poly.type
_entity_poly.pdbx_seq_one_letter_code
_entity_poly.pdbx_strand_id
1 'polypeptide(L)'
;MLPRATFRFTHIHGIRWQDVADQPAFGDLWIFIQPFMQDAAFLAAHNASFDRGVLYACCDLYGIARPPQPFLCTVQLACKTWNLRPTKLPNVCEYLGIELEHHQALSDAEACARVALQLTSPKQLARIGVEPIKRQRLHGLRDRPPDASGT
;
A
#
# COMPACT_ATOMS: atom_id res chain seq x y z
N MET A 1 20.84 -5.76 -15.37
CA MET A 1 20.63 -7.20 -15.67
C MET A 1 19.25 -7.32 -16.29
N LEU A 2 19.15 -7.79 -17.53
CA LEU A 2 17.85 -7.97 -18.21
C LEU A 2 17.05 -9.10 -17.52
N PRO A 3 15.71 -9.00 -17.48
CA PRO A 3 14.88 -10.03 -16.87
C PRO A 3 15.06 -11.37 -17.59
N ARG A 4 15.06 -12.47 -16.82
CA ARG A 4 15.20 -13.83 -17.36
C ARG A 4 13.82 -14.37 -17.73
N ALA A 5 13.73 -15.13 -18.82
CA ALA A 5 12.48 -15.77 -19.26
C ALA A 5 11.90 -16.80 -18.26
N THR A 6 12.67 -17.19 -17.24
CA THR A 6 12.19 -18.05 -16.15
C THR A 6 11.36 -17.22 -15.15
N PHE A 7 10.03 -17.32 -15.28
CA PHE A 7 9.06 -16.68 -14.38
C PHE A 7 8.53 -17.68 -13.35
N ARG A 8 8.63 -17.34 -12.06
CA ARG A 8 8.10 -18.19 -10.95
C ARG A 8 6.77 -17.62 -10.47
N PHE A 9 5.98 -18.45 -9.80
CA PHE A 9 4.70 -18.06 -9.16
C PHE A 9 3.58 -17.59 -10.11
N THR A 10 3.73 -17.77 -11.42
CA THR A 10 2.65 -17.54 -12.40
C THR A 10 1.33 -18.23 -12.06
N HIS A 11 1.36 -19.41 -11.43
CA HIS A 11 0.16 -20.12 -10.98
C HIS A 11 -0.59 -19.41 -9.83
N ILE A 12 0.01 -18.41 -9.20
CA ILE A 12 -0.58 -17.60 -8.13
C ILE A 12 -1.19 -16.33 -8.70
N HIS A 13 -0.43 -15.55 -9.47
CA HIS A 13 -0.81 -14.20 -9.93
C HIS A 13 -1.15 -14.09 -11.42
N GLY A 14 -1.01 -15.16 -12.21
CA GLY A 14 -1.33 -15.18 -13.64
C GLY A 14 -0.29 -14.56 -14.57
N ILE A 15 0.52 -13.60 -14.11
CA ILE A 15 1.59 -12.93 -14.91
C ILE A 15 2.63 -13.93 -15.46
N ARG A 16 2.90 -13.83 -16.77
CA ARG A 16 3.80 -14.65 -17.57
C ARG A 16 4.93 -13.81 -18.15
N TRP A 17 5.97 -14.47 -18.68
CA TRP A 17 7.06 -13.79 -19.40
C TRP A 17 6.54 -12.91 -20.53
N GLN A 18 5.59 -13.42 -21.33
CA GLN A 18 5.02 -12.70 -22.47
C GLN A 18 4.32 -11.40 -22.07
N ASP A 19 3.80 -11.31 -20.84
CA ASP A 19 3.12 -10.11 -20.35
C ASP A 19 4.11 -8.97 -20.04
N VAL A 20 5.39 -9.29 -19.81
CA VAL A 20 6.43 -8.34 -19.36
C VAL A 20 7.63 -8.24 -20.29
N ALA A 21 7.77 -9.11 -21.28
CA ALA A 21 8.96 -9.22 -22.14
C ALA A 21 9.27 -7.92 -22.89
N ASP A 22 8.22 -7.25 -23.37
CA ASP A 22 8.32 -6.01 -24.15
C ASP A 22 7.94 -4.76 -23.32
N GLN A 23 7.82 -4.91 -21.99
CA GLN A 23 7.48 -3.80 -21.09
C GLN A 23 8.74 -3.03 -20.67
N PRO A 24 8.60 -1.74 -20.31
CA PRO A 24 9.73 -0.94 -19.84
C PRO A 24 10.40 -1.55 -18.61
N ALA A 25 11.70 -1.32 -18.48
CA ALA A 25 12.42 -1.77 -17.30
C ALA A 25 12.01 -0.93 -16.08
N PHE A 26 12.26 -1.46 -14.88
CA PHE A 26 11.95 -0.74 -13.63
C PHE A 26 12.58 0.66 -13.59
N GLY A 27 13.82 0.81 -14.07
CA GLY A 27 14.49 2.11 -14.12
C GLY A 27 13.77 3.13 -15.00
N ASP A 28 13.23 2.71 -16.14
CA ASP A 28 12.47 3.57 -17.05
C ASP A 28 11.13 4.00 -16.44
N LEU A 29 10.52 3.12 -15.64
CA LEU A 29 9.26 3.39 -14.94
C LEU A 29 9.44 4.28 -13.71
N TRP A 30 10.66 4.40 -13.18
CA TRP A 30 10.90 5.05 -11.90
C TRP A 30 10.42 6.52 -11.86
N ILE A 31 10.56 7.25 -12.97
CA ILE A 31 10.09 8.64 -13.08
C ILE A 31 8.58 8.78 -12.87
N PHE A 32 7.81 7.73 -13.18
CA PHE A 32 6.37 7.69 -12.95
C PHE A 32 6.02 7.16 -11.55
N ILE A 33 6.85 6.29 -10.97
CA ILE A 33 6.62 5.66 -9.66
C ILE A 33 7.00 6.59 -8.51
N GLN A 34 8.18 7.22 -8.58
CA GLN A 34 8.73 8.04 -7.49
C GLN A 34 7.77 9.15 -7.02
N PRO A 35 7.06 9.88 -7.90
CA PRO A 35 6.14 10.95 -7.48
C PRO A 35 5.06 10.50 -6.50
N PHE A 36 4.59 9.25 -6.59
CA PHE A 36 3.59 8.71 -5.65
C PHE A 36 4.12 8.56 -4.22
N MET A 37 5.45 8.52 -4.04
CA MET A 37 6.10 8.31 -2.74
C MET A 37 6.66 9.59 -2.13
N GLN A 38 6.91 10.64 -2.93
CA GLN A 38 7.67 11.82 -2.50
C GLN A 38 7.07 12.51 -1.27
N ASP A 39 5.75 12.68 -1.24
CA ASP A 39 5.04 13.34 -0.15
C ASP A 39 4.46 12.36 0.90
N ALA A 40 4.72 11.07 0.73
CA ALA A 40 4.23 10.05 1.65
C ALA A 40 5.06 10.07 2.95
N ALA A 41 4.37 10.14 4.10
CA ALA A 41 5.03 10.02 5.41
C ALA A 41 5.60 8.61 5.66
N PHE A 42 5.02 7.59 5.02
CA PHE A 42 5.44 6.19 5.11
C PHE A 42 4.87 5.39 3.93
N LEU A 43 5.43 4.21 3.68
CA LEU A 43 4.91 3.22 2.74
C LEU A 43 4.29 2.05 3.51
N ALA A 44 3.03 1.71 3.24
CA ALA A 44 2.34 0.60 3.89
C ALA A 44 2.46 -0.68 3.07
N ALA A 45 2.76 -1.80 3.72
CA ALA A 45 2.80 -3.12 3.08
C ALA A 45 2.44 -4.24 4.06
N HIS A 46 1.88 -5.33 3.53
CA HIS A 46 1.48 -6.51 4.31
C HIS A 46 2.61 -7.53 4.30
N ASN A 47 3.40 -7.59 5.38
CA ASN A 47 4.75 -8.19 5.44
C ASN A 47 5.84 -7.30 4.81
N ALA A 48 5.86 -6.02 5.21
CA ALA A 48 6.66 -4.96 4.60
C ALA A 48 8.16 -5.22 4.40
N SER A 49 8.78 -6.14 5.15
CA SER A 49 10.19 -6.52 4.90
C SER A 49 10.40 -7.11 3.51
N PHE A 50 9.40 -7.82 2.98
CA PHE A 50 9.45 -8.41 1.65
C PHE A 50 9.42 -7.31 0.57
N ASP A 51 8.37 -6.49 0.55
CA ASP A 51 8.20 -5.40 -0.43
C ASP A 51 9.37 -4.42 -0.42
N ARG A 52 9.82 -4.03 0.78
CA ARG A 52 11.00 -3.17 0.94
C ARG A 52 12.25 -3.80 0.32
N GLY A 53 12.45 -5.11 0.53
CA GLY A 53 13.58 -5.84 -0.03
C GLY A 53 13.56 -5.84 -1.56
N VAL A 54 12.39 -6.10 -2.16
CA VAL A 54 12.21 -6.06 -3.62
C VAL A 54 12.46 -4.67 -4.17
N LEU A 55 11.80 -3.65 -3.59
CA LEU A 55 11.93 -2.26 -4.03
C LEU A 55 13.39 -1.78 -3.96
N TYR A 56 14.06 -2.00 -2.84
CA TYR A 56 15.44 -1.56 -2.67
C TYR A 56 16.41 -2.31 -3.59
N ALA A 57 16.21 -3.62 -3.80
CA ALA A 57 17.01 -4.36 -4.78
C ALA A 57 16.81 -3.84 -6.20
N CYS A 58 15.58 -3.46 -6.58
CA CYS A 58 15.31 -2.80 -7.85
C CYS A 58 16.02 -1.44 -7.92
N CYS A 59 15.93 -0.60 -6.89
CA CYS A 59 16.66 0.68 -6.85
C CYS A 59 18.18 0.47 -7.03
N ASP A 60 18.76 -0.45 -6.26
CA ASP A 60 20.20 -0.75 -6.32
C ASP A 60 20.63 -1.24 -7.70
N LEU A 61 19.84 -2.11 -8.33
CA LEU A 61 20.13 -2.67 -9.66
C LEU A 61 20.24 -1.59 -10.75
N TYR A 62 19.46 -0.51 -10.62
CA TYR A 62 19.42 0.59 -11.58
C TYR A 62 20.16 1.84 -11.10
N GLY A 63 20.88 1.78 -9.98
CA GLY A 63 21.61 2.93 -9.43
C GLY A 63 20.71 4.07 -8.94
N ILE A 64 19.47 3.76 -8.57
CA ILE A 64 18.46 4.71 -8.13
C ILE A 64 18.56 4.89 -6.61
N ALA A 65 18.40 6.13 -6.14
CA ALA A 65 18.33 6.41 -4.71
C ALA A 65 17.10 5.73 -4.08
N ARG A 66 17.33 4.95 -3.01
CA ARG A 66 16.24 4.28 -2.30
C ARG A 66 15.28 5.31 -1.68
N PRO A 67 13.96 5.08 -1.74
CA PRO A 67 12.99 5.91 -1.04
C PRO A 67 13.31 6.00 0.46
N PRO A 68 13.46 7.20 1.04
CA PRO A 68 13.79 7.37 2.46
C PRO A 68 12.60 7.10 3.39
N GLN A 69 11.39 6.96 2.84
CA GLN A 69 10.17 6.78 3.62
C GLN A 69 10.24 5.50 4.46
N PRO A 70 9.86 5.56 5.75
CA PRO A 70 9.76 4.37 6.58
C PRO A 70 8.64 3.44 6.08
N PHE A 71 8.78 2.15 6.35
CA PHE A 71 7.77 1.15 6.02
C PHE A 71 6.88 0.82 7.22
N LEU A 72 5.58 0.85 7.02
CA LEU A 72 4.55 0.44 7.97
C LEU A 72 4.07 -0.98 7.63
N CYS A 73 4.29 -1.93 8.55
CA CYS A 73 3.91 -3.33 8.33
C CYS A 73 2.52 -3.65 8.90
N THR A 74 1.54 -3.91 8.04
CA THR A 74 0.15 -4.16 8.47
C THR A 74 -0.02 -5.50 9.19
N VAL A 75 0.84 -6.49 8.94
CA VAL A 75 0.91 -7.74 9.75
C VAL A 75 1.24 -7.41 11.21
N GLN A 76 2.28 -6.60 11.43
CA GLN A 76 2.70 -6.24 12.79
C GLN A 76 1.62 -5.41 13.49
N LEU A 77 0.95 -4.52 12.75
CA LEU A 77 -0.16 -3.74 13.30
C LEU A 77 -1.35 -4.63 13.68
N ALA A 78 -1.80 -5.52 12.79
CA ALA A 78 -2.89 -6.45 13.08
C ALA A 78 -2.59 -7.33 14.30
N CYS A 79 -1.36 -7.83 14.41
CA CYS A 79 -0.88 -8.56 15.57
C CYS A 79 -0.94 -7.74 16.87
N LYS A 80 -0.49 -6.48 16.83
CA LYS A 80 -0.37 -5.63 18.04
C LYS A 80 -1.70 -5.04 18.48
N THR A 81 -2.60 -4.75 17.55
CA THR A 81 -3.86 -4.05 17.83
C THR A 81 -5.03 -4.98 18.07
N TRP A 82 -5.13 -6.08 17.31
CA TRP A 82 -6.27 -7.00 17.38
C TRP A 82 -5.90 -8.39 17.89
N ASN A 83 -4.63 -8.61 18.28
CA ASN A 83 -4.10 -9.92 18.66
C ASN A 83 -4.45 -11.03 17.64
N LEU A 84 -4.57 -10.65 16.36
CA LEU A 84 -5.12 -11.53 15.35
C LEU A 84 -4.10 -12.60 14.96
N ARG A 85 -4.56 -13.85 14.82
CA ARG A 85 -3.83 -14.98 14.24
C ARG A 85 -4.85 -15.88 13.55
N PRO A 86 -4.56 -16.39 12.34
CA PRO A 86 -3.41 -16.13 11.48
C PRO A 86 -3.46 -14.76 10.78
N THR A 87 -2.33 -14.13 10.53
CA THR A 87 -2.24 -12.75 9.97
C THR A 87 -1.92 -12.69 8.47
N LYS A 88 -2.40 -13.65 7.67
CA LYS A 88 -2.37 -13.49 6.22
C LYS A 88 -3.38 -12.43 5.81
N LEU A 89 -3.16 -11.76 4.67
CA LEU A 89 -4.02 -10.68 4.20
C LEU A 89 -5.50 -11.09 4.12
N PRO A 90 -5.88 -12.26 3.55
CA PRO A 90 -7.28 -12.69 3.52
C PRO A 90 -7.93 -12.78 4.89
N ASN A 91 -7.22 -13.29 5.89
CA ASN A 91 -7.77 -13.44 7.25
C ASN A 91 -8.01 -12.08 7.92
N VAL A 92 -7.10 -11.12 7.68
CA VAL A 92 -7.26 -9.76 8.21
C VAL A 92 -8.40 -9.06 7.48
N CYS A 93 -8.52 -9.25 6.17
CA CYS A 93 -9.62 -8.72 5.37
C CYS A 93 -10.97 -9.28 5.82
N GLU A 94 -11.07 -10.59 6.01
CA GLU A 94 -12.27 -11.26 6.54
C GLU A 94 -12.68 -10.69 7.89
N TYR A 95 -11.72 -10.56 8.83
CA TYR A 95 -11.98 -9.98 10.15
C TYR A 95 -12.49 -8.53 10.10
N LEU A 96 -12.02 -7.74 9.13
CA LEU A 96 -12.40 -6.33 8.98
C LEU A 96 -13.56 -6.09 8.02
N GLY A 97 -14.11 -7.14 7.38
CA GLY A 97 -15.13 -7.01 6.34
C GLY A 97 -14.65 -6.27 5.09
N ILE A 98 -13.38 -6.45 4.71
CA ILE A 98 -12.78 -5.85 3.51
C ILE A 98 -12.85 -6.86 2.36
N GLU A 99 -13.42 -6.45 1.23
CA GLU A 99 -13.41 -7.27 0.01
C GLU A 99 -11.98 -7.43 -0.53
N LEU A 100 -11.64 -8.64 -0.95
CA LEU A 100 -10.32 -8.99 -1.46
C LEU A 100 -10.44 -9.94 -2.66
N GLU A 101 -9.97 -9.49 -3.81
CA GLU A 101 -9.69 -10.37 -4.95
C GLU A 101 -8.25 -10.87 -4.82
N HIS A 102 -8.11 -12.03 -4.15
CA HIS A 102 -6.79 -12.49 -3.72
C HIS A 102 -5.85 -12.79 -4.89
N HIS A 103 -4.59 -12.36 -4.77
CA HIS A 103 -3.54 -12.47 -5.78
C HIS A 103 -3.65 -11.52 -6.98
N GLN A 104 -4.57 -10.56 -6.90
CA GLN A 104 -4.60 -9.41 -7.78
C GLN A 104 -3.85 -8.25 -7.08
N ALA A 105 -2.71 -7.84 -7.63
CA ALA A 105 -1.78 -6.92 -6.97
C ALA A 105 -2.42 -5.59 -6.53
N LEU A 106 -3.31 -5.02 -7.34
CA LEU A 106 -4.05 -3.81 -6.99
C LEU A 106 -5.04 -4.07 -5.85
N SER A 107 -5.80 -5.17 -5.90
CA SER A 107 -6.74 -5.52 -4.82
C SER A 107 -6.00 -5.77 -3.50
N ASP A 108 -4.88 -6.49 -3.54
CA ASP A 108 -4.03 -6.73 -2.37
C ASP A 108 -3.46 -5.40 -1.80
N ALA A 109 -3.04 -4.47 -2.66
CA ALA A 109 -2.54 -3.15 -2.26
C ALA A 109 -3.63 -2.27 -1.63
N GLU A 110 -4.82 -2.22 -2.24
CA GLU A 110 -5.98 -1.49 -1.70
C GLU A 110 -6.43 -2.05 -0.36
N ALA A 111 -6.50 -3.37 -0.24
CA ALA A 111 -6.81 -4.04 1.02
C ALA A 111 -5.77 -3.71 2.10
N CYS A 112 -4.47 -3.75 1.77
CA CYS A 112 -3.41 -3.36 2.69
C CYS A 112 -3.55 -1.90 3.15
N ALA A 113 -3.88 -0.97 2.23
CA ALA A 113 -4.15 0.42 2.57
C ALA A 113 -5.35 0.56 3.51
N ARG A 114 -6.46 -0.14 3.25
CA ARG A 114 -7.65 -0.15 4.12
C ARG A 114 -7.33 -0.70 5.51
N VAL A 115 -6.55 -1.78 5.60
CA VAL A 115 -6.06 -2.31 6.89
C VAL A 115 -5.26 -1.24 7.64
N ALA A 116 -4.33 -0.56 6.96
CA ALA A 116 -3.57 0.54 7.57
C ALA A 116 -4.48 1.69 8.03
N LEU A 117 -5.52 2.04 7.25
CA LEU A 117 -6.48 3.08 7.59
C LEU A 117 -7.33 2.74 8.84
N GLN A 118 -7.72 1.48 9.01
CA GLN A 118 -8.43 1.03 10.23
C GLN A 118 -7.57 1.13 11.50
N LEU A 119 -6.24 1.10 11.33
CA LEU A 119 -5.26 1.12 12.43
C LEU A 119 -4.75 2.53 12.76
N THR A 120 -5.14 3.53 11.96
CA THR A 120 -4.66 4.90 12.04
C THR A 120 -5.72 5.85 12.58
N SER A 121 -6.17 5.63 13.83
CA SER A 121 -6.71 6.77 14.58
C SER A 121 -5.59 7.82 14.79
N PRO A 122 -5.90 9.13 14.80
CA PRO A 122 -4.88 10.17 14.98
C PRO A 122 -4.02 9.98 16.25
N LYS A 123 -4.61 9.42 17.32
CA LYS A 123 -3.90 9.10 18.57
C LYS A 123 -2.90 7.94 18.42
N GLN A 124 -3.21 6.96 17.55
CA GLN A 124 -2.34 5.80 17.31
C GLN A 124 -1.18 6.13 16.38
N LEU A 125 -1.40 7.00 15.38
CA LEU A 125 -0.37 7.56 14.51
C LEU A 125 0.73 8.29 15.29
N ALA A 126 0.33 9.21 16.17
CA ALA A 126 1.25 9.94 17.04
C ALA A 126 2.09 9.01 17.94
N ARG A 127 1.54 7.85 18.33
CA ARG A 127 2.19 6.89 19.23
C ARG A 127 3.26 6.04 18.54
N ILE A 128 3.29 6.00 17.21
CA ILE A 128 4.29 5.28 16.40
C ILE A 128 5.22 6.23 15.63
N GLY A 129 5.22 7.52 15.98
CA GLY A 129 6.11 8.53 15.38
C GLY A 129 5.72 8.94 13.96
N VAL A 130 4.46 8.71 13.56
CA VAL A 130 3.93 9.11 12.25
C VAL A 130 2.94 10.24 12.48
N GLU A 131 3.22 11.42 11.95
CA GLU A 131 2.30 12.55 12.08
C GLU A 131 0.98 12.28 11.32
N PRO A 132 -0.19 12.58 11.93
CA PRO A 132 -1.45 12.50 11.23
C PRO A 132 -1.45 13.38 9.99
N ILE A 133 -1.93 12.86 8.86
CA ILE A 133 -2.16 13.67 7.66
C ILE A 133 -3.13 14.80 8.07
N LYS A 134 -2.67 16.06 7.98
CA LYS A 134 -3.57 17.20 8.12
C LYS A 134 -4.62 17.06 7.03
N ARG A 135 -5.87 16.78 7.41
CA ARG A 135 -6.99 16.85 6.46
C ARG A 135 -6.99 18.25 5.87
N GLN A 136 -6.51 18.40 4.64
CA GLN A 136 -6.89 19.56 3.86
C GLN A 136 -8.39 19.44 3.70
N ARG A 137 -9.13 20.36 4.34
CA ARG A 137 -10.56 20.51 4.07
C ARG A 137 -10.68 20.63 2.56
N LEU A 138 -11.30 19.67 1.89
CA LEU A 138 -11.82 19.84 0.54
C LEU A 138 -12.71 21.08 0.60
N HIS A 139 -12.17 22.23 0.21
CA HIS A 139 -12.94 23.44 0.00
C HIS A 139 -13.74 23.18 -1.26
N GLY A 140 -15.01 22.79 -1.14
CA GLY A 140 -15.80 22.58 -2.35
C GLY A 140 -17.21 22.01 -2.25
N LEU A 141 -17.64 21.38 -1.15
CA LEU A 141 -19.06 21.09 -0.96
C LEU A 141 -19.59 21.89 0.22
N ARG A 142 -20.34 22.95 -0.10
CA ARG A 142 -21.15 23.68 0.87
C ARG A 142 -22.21 22.72 1.40
N ASP A 143 -22.18 22.46 2.70
CA ASP A 143 -23.34 21.96 3.43
C ASP A 143 -24.49 22.96 3.19
N ARG A 144 -25.53 22.51 2.49
CA ARG A 144 -26.80 23.22 2.42
C ARG A 144 -27.43 23.10 3.81
N PRO A 145 -27.72 24.21 4.52
CA PRO A 145 -28.44 24.10 5.78
C PRO A 145 -29.85 23.54 5.54
N PRO A 146 -30.42 22.78 6.49
CA PRO A 146 -31.81 22.34 6.40
C PRO A 146 -32.72 23.57 6.37
N ASP A 147 -33.70 23.55 5.47
CA ASP A 147 -34.72 24.56 5.37
C ASP A 147 -35.59 24.54 6.63
N ALA A 148 -35.46 25.59 7.42
CA ALA A 148 -36.48 25.93 8.39
C ALA A 148 -37.59 26.70 7.68
N SER A 149 -38.82 26.21 7.86
CA SER A 149 -40.13 26.91 7.83
C SER A 149 -41.07 26.75 6.63
N GLY A 150 -42.33 26.45 7.00
CA GLY A 150 -43.58 26.56 6.23
C GLY A 150 -44.26 25.21 6.09
N THR A 151 -45.35 24.86 6.78
CA THR A 151 -46.43 25.61 7.45
C THR A 151 -47.09 24.73 8.50
#